data_AF-A0A365PEF7-F1
#
_entry.id   AF-A0A365PEF7-F1
#
_cell.length_a   1.000
_cell.length_b   1.000
_cell.length_c   1.000
_cell.angle_alpha   90.00
_cell.angle_beta   90.00
_cell.angle_gamma   90.00
#
_symmetry.space_group_name_H-M   'P 1'
#
loop_
_entity.id
_entity.type
_entity.pdbx_description
1 polymer ?
#
loop_
_entity_poly.entity_id
_entity_poly.type
_entity_poly.pdbx_seq_one_letter_code
_entity_poly.pdbx_strand_id
1 'polypeptide(L)'
;MLVNPQGGVIRNITAHVEGDYPLIDAHASVLDLDKVSLGVEELKRTGNMHDFFKHHVKFNCGTVQPNLAVMQNQIVPCDMTKSSIRFKIEWTARNGRWTQYVELKRKEGGYDFYTAVQRGEEWVFENPLRDSIPQRSDGKPDVFWHTD
;
A
#
# COMPACT_ATOMS: atom_id res chain seq x y z
N MET A 1 6.35 -3.00 -3.81
CA MET A 1 5.20 -3.88 -4.03
C MET A 1 4.86 -4.59 -2.73
N LEU A 2 3.58 -4.57 -2.33
CA LEU A 2 3.01 -5.58 -1.44
C LEU A 2 3.36 -6.98 -2.00
N VAL A 3 4.14 -7.80 -1.29
CA VAL A 3 4.53 -9.13 -1.81
C VAL A 3 3.28 -10.00 -2.00
N ASN A 4 3.31 -10.85 -3.05
CA ASN A 4 2.29 -11.85 -3.37
C ASN A 4 1.67 -12.40 -2.08
N PRO A 5 0.34 -12.33 -1.92
CA PRO A 5 -0.29 -12.82 -0.71
C PRO A 5 0.05 -14.29 -0.53
N GLN A 6 0.59 -14.63 0.64
CA GLN A 6 0.94 -16.00 1.02
C GLN A 6 0.28 -16.30 2.36
N GLY A 7 -0.42 -17.43 2.46
CA GLY A 7 -1.08 -17.83 3.70
C GLY A 7 -2.10 -16.84 4.24
N GLY A 8 -2.82 -16.11 3.36
CA GLY A 8 -3.84 -15.14 3.75
C GLY A 8 -3.29 -13.79 4.23
N VAL A 9 -2.01 -13.50 3.96
CA VAL A 9 -1.41 -12.22 4.35
C VAL A 9 -0.60 -11.60 3.22
N ILE A 10 -0.59 -10.28 3.20
CA ILE A 10 0.28 -9.47 2.37
C ILE A 10 1.36 -8.86 3.27
N ARG A 11 2.60 -8.82 2.76
CA ARG A 11 3.78 -8.29 3.46
C ARG A 11 4.48 -7.23 2.61
N ASN A 12 5.43 -6.53 3.22
CA ASN A 12 6.39 -5.67 2.52
C ASN A 12 5.72 -4.53 1.74
N ILE A 13 4.77 -3.85 2.39
CA ILE A 13 4.11 -2.68 1.80
C ILE A 13 5.18 -1.66 1.43
N THR A 14 5.11 -1.13 0.21
CA THR A 14 6.08 -0.13 -0.25
C THR A 14 5.38 1.20 -0.44
N ALA A 15 5.95 2.25 0.15
CA ALA A 15 5.59 3.63 -0.11
C ALA A 15 6.49 4.20 -1.20
N HIS A 16 5.88 4.83 -2.21
CA HIS A 16 6.60 5.70 -3.15
C HIS A 16 6.25 7.15 -2.82
N VAL A 17 7.28 7.96 -2.64
CA VAL A 17 7.17 9.39 -2.34
C VAL A 17 7.93 10.15 -3.41
N GLU A 18 7.21 10.94 -4.18
CA GLU A 18 7.78 11.94 -5.08
C GLU A 18 7.86 13.29 -4.34
N GLY A 19 8.95 14.03 -4.56
CA GLY A 19 9.10 15.37 -4.01
C GLY A 19 10.57 15.75 -3.75
N ASP A 20 10.78 17.00 -3.38
CA ASP A 20 12.12 17.56 -3.14
C ASP A 20 12.62 17.35 -1.71
N TYR A 21 11.71 17.01 -0.77
CA TYR A 21 12.00 16.94 0.66
C TYR A 21 11.45 15.67 1.30
N PRO A 22 12.18 15.07 2.26
CA PRO A 22 11.71 13.87 2.96
C PRO A 22 10.43 14.12 3.75
N LEU A 23 9.61 13.08 3.85
CA LEU A 23 8.43 13.07 4.69
C LEU A 23 8.78 12.65 6.11
N ILE A 24 8.48 13.50 7.07
CA ILE A 24 8.88 13.33 8.48
C ILE A 24 7.71 12.77 9.29
N ASP A 25 7.99 11.78 10.15
CA ASP A 25 7.00 11.08 10.96
C ASP A 25 5.84 10.50 10.13
N ALA A 26 6.20 9.90 9.00
CA ALA A 26 5.27 9.27 8.10
C ALA A 26 4.62 8.05 8.76
N HIS A 27 3.32 7.89 8.57
CA HIS A 27 2.53 6.73 8.97
C HIS A 27 1.61 6.35 7.83
N ALA A 28 1.21 5.07 7.84
CA ALA A 28 0.28 4.52 6.86
C ALA A 28 -0.91 3.89 7.55
N SER A 29 -2.06 3.98 6.90
CA SER A 29 -3.28 3.26 7.24
C SER A 29 -3.74 2.49 6.01
N VAL A 30 -3.76 1.16 6.12
CA VAL A 30 -4.22 0.26 5.06
C VAL A 30 -5.67 -0.13 5.34
N LEU A 31 -6.53 0.16 4.39
CA LEU A 31 -7.94 -0.19 4.38
C LEU A 31 -8.20 -1.26 3.32
N ASP A 32 -8.69 -2.42 3.76
CA ASP A 32 -9.27 -3.43 2.88
C ASP A 32 -10.66 -2.95 2.44
N LEU A 33 -10.82 -2.66 1.15
CA LEU A 33 -12.05 -2.04 0.63
C LEU A 33 -13.27 -2.94 0.75
N ASP A 34 -13.08 -4.26 0.85
CA ASP A 34 -14.18 -5.18 1.05
C ASP A 34 -14.63 -5.24 2.52
N LYS A 35 -13.87 -4.63 3.45
CA LYS A 35 -14.21 -4.51 4.87
C LYS A 35 -14.76 -3.15 5.26
N VAL A 36 -14.94 -2.23 4.29
CA VAL A 36 -15.46 -0.87 4.57
C VAL A 36 -16.87 -0.93 5.17
N SER A 37 -17.72 -1.83 4.69
CA SER A 37 -19.07 -2.03 5.24
C SER A 37 -19.04 -2.40 6.72
N LEU A 38 -18.09 -3.25 7.14
CA LEU A 38 -17.92 -3.65 8.54
C LEU A 38 -17.60 -2.44 9.42
N GLY A 39 -16.72 -1.54 8.97
CA GLY A 39 -16.40 -0.31 9.70
C GLY A 39 -17.63 0.62 9.84
N VAL A 40 -18.44 0.73 8.78
CA VAL A 40 -19.70 1.50 8.82
C VAL A 40 -20.71 0.86 9.78
N GLU A 41 -20.83 -0.47 9.77
CA GLU A 41 -21.72 -1.21 10.67
C GLU A 41 -21.29 -1.06 12.14
N GLU A 42 -19.99 -1.16 12.44
CA GLU A 42 -19.46 -0.94 13.78
C GLU A 42 -19.71 0.50 14.26
N LEU A 43 -19.43 1.49 13.42
CA LEU A 43 -19.71 2.90 13.72
C LEU A 43 -21.19 3.15 14.02
N LYS A 44 -22.10 2.59 13.20
CA LYS A 44 -23.55 2.69 13.44
C LYS A 44 -23.97 2.03 14.75
N ARG A 45 -23.34 0.91 15.10
CA ARG A 45 -23.65 0.15 16.31
C ARG A 45 -23.17 0.85 17.59
N THR A 46 -22.01 1.50 17.56
CA THR A 46 -21.37 2.05 18.77
C THR A 46 -21.42 3.56 18.87
N GLY A 47 -21.65 4.26 17.76
CA GLY A 47 -21.56 5.72 17.68
C GLY A 47 -20.14 6.28 17.80
N ASN A 48 -19.11 5.42 17.86
CA ASN A 48 -17.72 5.82 18.06
C ASN A 48 -16.92 5.78 16.75
N MET A 49 -16.42 6.94 16.32
CA MET A 49 -15.60 7.09 15.10
C MET A 49 -14.35 6.19 15.11
N HIS A 50 -13.77 5.91 16.28
CA HIS A 50 -12.60 5.03 16.36
C HIS A 50 -12.88 3.59 15.91
N ASP A 51 -14.12 3.14 16.03
CA ASP A 51 -14.51 1.78 15.67
C ASP A 51 -14.50 1.57 14.15
N PHE A 52 -14.79 2.61 13.37
CA PHE A 52 -14.65 2.59 11.91
C PHE A 52 -13.23 2.15 11.48
N PHE A 53 -12.22 2.57 12.23
CA PHE A 53 -10.82 2.32 11.91
C PHE A 53 -10.26 1.02 12.50
N LYS A 54 -11.05 0.23 13.25
CA LYS A 54 -10.56 -1.02 13.89
C LYS A 54 -10.12 -2.08 12.89
N HIS A 55 -10.66 -2.03 11.67
CA HIS A 55 -10.30 -2.95 10.60
C HIS A 55 -9.13 -2.45 9.74
N HIS A 56 -8.58 -1.28 10.05
CA HIS A 56 -7.42 -0.74 9.34
C HIS A 56 -6.14 -1.28 9.94
N VAL A 57 -5.17 -1.64 9.09
CA VAL A 57 -3.81 -1.95 9.54
C VAL A 57 -3.00 -0.66 9.51
N LYS A 58 -2.52 -0.21 10.68
CA LYS A 58 -1.74 1.02 10.83
C LYS A 58 -0.29 0.70 11.18
N PHE A 59 0.65 1.46 10.61
CA PHE A 59 2.07 1.35 10.96
C PHE A 59 2.80 2.68 10.80
N ASN A 60 3.84 2.84 11.61
CA ASN A 60 4.74 3.99 11.57
C ASN A 60 5.89 3.68 10.60
N CYS A 61 6.17 4.61 9.70
CA CYS A 61 7.18 4.51 8.66
C CYS A 61 8.44 5.34 8.97
N GLY A 62 8.41 6.18 10.00
CA GLY A 62 9.51 7.08 10.36
C GLY A 62 9.72 8.17 9.33
N THR A 63 10.96 8.42 8.94
CA THR A 63 11.29 9.38 7.87
C THR A 63 11.37 8.65 6.53
N VAL A 64 10.57 9.07 5.56
CA VAL A 64 10.56 8.52 4.20
C VAL A 64 11.27 9.49 3.27
N GLN A 65 12.35 9.03 2.64
CA GLN A 65 13.11 9.83 1.68
C GLN A 65 12.39 9.86 0.33
N PRO A 66 12.39 10.99 -0.39
CA PRO A 66 11.81 11.04 -1.73
C PRO A 66 12.66 10.22 -2.69
N ASN A 67 12.04 9.69 -3.74
CA ASN A 67 12.70 8.88 -4.78
C ASN A 67 13.38 7.60 -4.24
N LEU A 68 13.12 7.22 -2.99
CA LEU A 68 13.56 5.97 -2.39
C LEU A 68 12.35 5.21 -1.84
N ALA A 69 12.16 3.98 -2.31
CA ALA A 69 11.08 3.15 -1.81
C ALA A 69 11.45 2.56 -0.45
N VAL A 70 10.56 2.73 0.53
CA VAL A 70 10.74 2.16 1.86
C VAL A 70 9.85 0.93 2.00
N MET A 71 10.46 -0.21 2.35
CA MET A 71 9.77 -1.46 2.62
C MET A 71 9.31 -1.51 4.07
N GLN A 72 8.02 -1.72 4.28
CA GLN A 72 7.40 -1.82 5.59
C GLN A 72 6.98 -3.26 5.84
N ASN A 73 7.55 -3.90 6.86
CA ASN A 73 7.36 -5.33 7.15
C ASN A 73 6.01 -5.66 7.80
N GLN A 74 5.00 -4.81 7.61
CA GLN A 74 3.70 -4.99 8.22
C GLN A 74 2.90 -6.10 7.53
N ILE A 75 2.16 -6.86 8.33
CA ILE A 75 1.30 -7.96 7.88
C ILE A 75 -0.12 -7.40 7.70
N VAL A 76 -0.65 -7.48 6.48
CA VAL A 76 -2.04 -7.12 6.16
C VAL A 76 -2.82 -8.39 5.84
N PRO A 77 -3.81 -8.79 6.67
CA PRO A 77 -4.66 -9.93 6.38
C PRO A 77 -5.51 -9.69 5.12
N CYS A 78 -5.62 -10.70 4.25
CA CYS A 78 -6.41 -10.64 3.03
C CYS A 78 -7.14 -11.96 2.75
N ASP A 79 -8.32 -11.88 2.13
CA ASP A 79 -9.08 -13.05 1.70
C ASP A 79 -8.62 -13.53 0.32
N MET A 80 -7.77 -14.58 0.30
CA MET A 80 -7.22 -15.16 -0.93
C MET A 80 -8.23 -16.00 -1.73
N THR A 81 -9.48 -16.17 -1.26
CA THR A 81 -10.50 -16.87 -2.05
C THR A 81 -11.06 -16.00 -3.16
N LYS A 82 -10.92 -14.68 -3.05
CA LYS A 82 -11.48 -13.70 -3.98
C LYS A 82 -10.72 -13.64 -5.31
N SER A 83 -11.44 -13.26 -6.36
CA SER A 83 -10.86 -13.00 -7.68
C SER A 83 -10.15 -11.65 -7.78
N SER A 84 -10.55 -10.68 -6.95
CA SER A 84 -9.90 -9.38 -6.81
C SER A 84 -9.88 -8.97 -5.33
N ILE A 85 -8.75 -8.43 -4.88
CA ILE A 85 -8.54 -7.90 -3.53
C ILE A 85 -8.06 -6.45 -3.68
N ARG A 86 -8.70 -5.52 -2.98
CA ARG A 86 -8.46 -4.08 -3.19
C ARG A 86 -8.17 -3.38 -1.87
N PHE A 87 -7.12 -2.57 -1.87
CA PHE A 87 -6.69 -1.79 -0.73
C PHE A 87 -6.60 -0.31 -1.07
N LYS A 88 -7.00 0.52 -0.11
CA LYS A 88 -6.64 1.92 -0.06
C LYS A 88 -5.59 2.11 1.03
N ILE A 89 -4.45 2.69 0.69
CA ILE A 89 -3.39 3.01 1.63
C ILE A 89 -3.31 4.52 1.72
N GLU A 90 -3.62 5.03 2.91
CA GLU A 90 -3.51 6.44 3.23
C GLU A 90 -2.19 6.68 3.95
N TRP A 91 -1.33 7.46 3.31
CA TRP A 91 -0.04 7.83 3.85
C TRP A 91 -0.10 9.26 4.34
N THR A 92 0.33 9.49 5.56
CA THR A 92 0.30 10.80 6.21
C THR A 92 1.61 11.04 6.92
N ALA A 93 2.16 12.23 6.77
CA ALA A 93 3.37 12.70 7.42
C ALA A 93 3.13 14.11 7.95
N ARG A 94 4.06 14.64 8.73
CA ARG A 94 3.95 16.00 9.27
C ARG A 94 3.84 17.07 8.17
N ASN A 95 4.55 16.86 7.07
CA ASN A 95 4.71 17.80 5.96
C ASN A 95 4.03 17.35 4.66
N GLY A 96 3.16 16.35 4.70
CA GLY A 96 2.48 15.88 3.49
C GLY A 96 1.56 14.70 3.71
N ARG A 97 0.72 14.42 2.72
CA ARG A 97 -0.13 13.23 2.68
C ARG A 97 -0.34 12.81 1.23
N TRP A 98 -0.52 11.52 1.01
CA TRP A 98 -0.90 10.99 -0.30
C TRP A 98 -1.69 9.69 -0.15
N THR A 99 -2.38 9.32 -1.23
CA THR A 99 -3.18 8.09 -1.27
C THR A 99 -2.65 7.17 -2.36
N GLN A 100 -2.55 5.90 -2.02
CA GLN A 100 -2.22 4.83 -2.95
C GLN A 100 -3.37 3.83 -2.97
N TYR A 101 -3.76 3.41 -4.16
CA TYR A 101 -4.71 2.34 -4.39
C TYR A 101 -3.95 1.13 -4.91
N VAL A 102 -4.25 -0.05 -4.36
CA VAL A 102 -3.66 -1.31 -4.79
C VAL A 102 -4.78 -2.30 -5.08
N GLU A 103 -4.76 -2.91 -6.26
CA GLU A 103 -5.61 -4.04 -6.62
C GLU A 103 -4.76 -5.26 -6.96
N LEU A 104 -5.15 -6.40 -6.42
CA LEU A 104 -4.59 -7.70 -6.73
C LEU A 104 -5.64 -8.49 -7.50
N LYS A 105 -5.35 -8.91 -8.74
CA LYS A 105 -6.25 -9.76 -9.53
C LYS A 105 -5.70 -11.16 -9.64
N ARG A 106 -6.53 -12.16 -9.37
CA ARG A 106 -6.10 -13.56 -9.38
C ARG A 106 -5.81 -14.03 -10.81
N LYS A 107 -4.69 -14.74 -10.98
CA LYS A 107 -4.28 -15.43 -12.21
C LYS A 107 -3.88 -16.88 -11.92
N GLU A 108 -3.63 -17.67 -12.96
CA GLU A 108 -3.06 -19.01 -12.80
C GLU A 108 -1.71 -18.92 -12.06
N GLY A 109 -1.63 -19.54 -10.88
CA GLY A 109 -0.43 -19.54 -10.05
C GLY A 109 -0.22 -18.34 -9.11
N GLY A 110 -1.11 -17.34 -9.06
CA GLY A 110 -0.93 -16.20 -8.12
C GLY A 110 -1.84 -15.00 -8.33
N TYR A 111 -1.31 -13.80 -8.07
CA TYR A 111 -1.97 -12.52 -8.28
C TYR A 111 -1.11 -11.59 -9.14
N ASP A 112 -1.77 -10.84 -10.03
CA ASP A 112 -1.21 -9.66 -10.69
C ASP A 112 -1.48 -8.41 -9.84
N PHE A 113 -0.53 -7.49 -9.84
CA PHE A 113 -0.56 -6.27 -9.03
C PHE A 113 -0.83 -5.05 -9.88
N TYR A 114 -1.74 -4.22 -9.41
CA TYR A 114 -2.08 -2.94 -10.03
C TYR A 114 -2.03 -1.86 -8.98
N THR A 115 -1.20 -0.84 -9.19
CA THR A 115 -1.10 0.31 -8.28
C THR A 115 -1.46 1.59 -9.00
N ALA A 116 -2.22 2.45 -8.32
CA ALA A 116 -2.41 3.83 -8.70
C ALA A 116 -2.10 4.76 -7.53
N VAL A 117 -1.49 5.91 -7.79
CA VAL A 117 -1.15 6.91 -6.79
C VAL A 117 -1.84 8.22 -7.14
N GLN A 118 -2.40 8.89 -6.13
CA GLN A 118 -2.99 10.21 -6.30
C GLN A 118 -1.89 11.29 -6.21
N ARG A 119 -1.72 12.07 -7.29
CA ARG A 119 -0.79 13.19 -7.38
C ARG A 119 -1.59 14.47 -7.65
N GLY A 120 -1.77 15.30 -6.62
CA GLY A 120 -2.70 16.44 -6.71
C GLY A 120 -4.13 15.97 -6.96
N GLU A 121 -4.72 16.40 -8.07
CA GLU A 121 -6.08 16.00 -8.49
C GLU A 121 -6.09 14.76 -9.41
N GLU A 122 -4.94 14.34 -9.93
CA GLU A 122 -4.83 13.26 -10.91
C GLU A 122 -4.49 11.91 -10.26
N TRP A 123 -5.02 10.83 -10.86
CA TRP A 123 -4.63 9.47 -10.55
C TRP A 123 -3.66 8.95 -11.60
N VAL A 124 -2.45 8.59 -11.16
CA VAL A 124 -1.40 8.07 -12.03
C VAL A 124 -1.27 6.57 -11.78
N PHE A 125 -1.40 5.78 -12.84
CA PHE A 125 -1.09 4.35 -12.79
C PHE A 125 0.42 4.14 -12.67
N GLU A 126 0.83 3.40 -11.64
CA GLU A 126 2.22 3.05 -11.40
C GLU A 126 2.38 1.52 -11.52
N ASN A 127 2.47 1.04 -12.76
CA ASN A 127 2.83 -0.34 -13.09
C ASN A 127 3.99 -0.35 -14.12
N PRO A 128 5.21 0.06 -13.74
CA PRO A 128 6.32 0.15 -14.68
C PRO A 128 6.79 -1.22 -15.17
N LEU A 129 7.34 -1.26 -16.39
CA LEU A 129 7.92 -2.47 -16.98
C LEU A 129 9.21 -2.86 -16.25
N ARG A 130 9.43 -4.17 -16.07
CA ARG A 130 10.55 -4.73 -15.29
C ARG A 130 11.93 -4.23 -15.72
N ASP A 131 12.14 -4.01 -17.01
CA ASP A 131 13.47 -3.65 -17.52
C ASP A 131 13.80 -2.16 -17.33
N SER A 132 12.82 -1.36 -16.88
CA SER A 132 12.98 0.08 -16.63
C SER A 132 13.37 0.41 -15.18
N ILE A 133 13.67 -0.61 -14.37
CA ILE A 133 13.90 -0.50 -12.93
C ILE A 133 15.37 -0.13 -12.63
N PRO A 134 15.65 0.98 -11.93
CA PRO A 134 17.01 1.32 -11.46
C PRO A 134 17.59 0.20 -10.57
N GLN A 135 18.91 -0.01 -10.59
CA GLN A 135 19.59 -1.04 -9.80
C GLN A 135 20.53 -0.42 -8.76
N ARG A 136 20.59 -1.04 -7.58
CA ARG A 136 21.51 -0.69 -6.50
C ARG A 136 22.92 -1.08 -6.91
N SER A 137 23.89 -0.57 -6.15
CA SER A 137 25.30 -0.93 -6.30
C SER A 137 25.59 -2.43 -6.10
N ASP A 138 24.70 -3.20 -5.49
CA ASP A 138 24.81 -4.66 -5.33
C ASP A 138 24.15 -5.45 -6.48
N GLY A 139 23.73 -4.77 -7.56
CA GLY A 139 23.09 -5.37 -8.73
C GLY A 139 21.64 -5.83 -8.48
N LYS A 140 21.12 -5.63 -7.26
CA LYS A 140 19.71 -5.86 -6.96
C LYS A 140 18.91 -4.65 -7.39
N PRO A 141 17.63 -4.80 -7.78
CA PRO A 141 16.76 -3.68 -8.07
C PRO A 141 16.81 -2.62 -6.94
N ASP A 142 17.18 -1.39 -7.29
CA ASP A 142 17.00 -0.20 -6.45
C ASP A 142 15.54 0.17 -6.54
N VAL A 143 14.86 0.11 -5.41
CA VAL A 143 13.49 -0.39 -5.40
C VAL A 143 12.58 0.43 -6.32
N PHE A 144 12.26 -0.19 -7.45
CA PHE A 144 11.02 -0.03 -8.20
C PHE A 144 10.64 -1.46 -8.63
N TRP A 145 9.73 -2.12 -7.91
CA TRP A 145 8.95 -3.30 -8.37
C TRP A 145 9.70 -4.60 -8.75
N HIS A 146 9.82 -5.57 -7.83
CA HIS A 146 10.04 -6.99 -8.19
C HIS A 146 8.88 -7.44 -9.10
N THR A 147 9.11 -8.15 -10.21
CA THR A 147 9.12 -9.62 -10.20
C THR A 147 9.99 -10.22 -11.31
N ASP A 148 10.77 -11.27 -11.00
CA ASP A 148 10.23 -12.63 -11.16
C ASP A 148 10.03 -13.24 -9.78
#